data_AF-A0A7J4IA07-F1
#
_entry.id   AF-A0A7J4IA07-F1
#
_cell.length_a   1.000
_cell.length_b   1.000
_cell.length_c   1.000
_cell.angle_alpha   90.00
_cell.angle_beta   90.00
_cell.angle_gamma   90.00
#
_symmetry.space_group_name_H-M   'P 1'
#
loop_
_entity.id
_entity.type
_entity.pdbx_description
1 polymer ?
#
loop_
_entity_poly.entity_id
_entity_poly.type
_entity_poly.pdbx_seq_one_letter_code
_entity_poly.pdbx_strand_id
1 'polypeptide(L)' 'MIVCKTKRWGNSIGIRIPKKTADELGLKEEQDLVVEIWKKENPLRELFGALKFNEPTEKTLKEIRKKESKYA' A
#
# COMPACT_ATOMS: atom_id res chain seq x y z
N MET A 1 -0.83 3.99 13.74
CA MET A 1 -0.27 3.36 12.52
C MET A 1 -0.66 4.21 11.32
N ILE A 2 0.30 4.70 10.54
CA ILE A 2 0.05 5.57 9.37
C ILE A 2 0.39 4.78 8.10
N VAL A 3 -0.58 4.66 7.20
CA VAL A 3 -0.34 4.05 5.88
C VAL A 3 0.18 5.11 4.93
N CYS A 4 1.44 4.97 4.51
CA CYS A 4 2.09 5.91 3.62
C CYS A 4 2.63 5.24 2.36
N LYS A 5 2.92 6.06 1.34
CA LYS A 5 3.59 5.63 0.12
C LYS A 5 5.04 6.10 0.13
N THR A 6 5.95 5.17 -0.15
CA THR A 6 7.37 5.49 -0.35
C THR A 6 7.59 6.19 -1.71
N LYS A 7 8.65 6.98 -1.79
CA LYS A 7 9.10 7.66 -3.02
C LYS A 7 10.63 7.67 -3.05
N ARG A 8 11.22 7.61 -4.25
CA ARG A 8 12.65 7.88 -4.42
C ARG A 8 12.95 9.36 -4.16
N TRP A 9 13.97 9.62 -3.36
CA TRP A 9 14.52 10.95 -3.10
C TRP A 9 16.04 10.88 -3.28
N GLY A 10 16.54 11.29 -4.45
CA GLY A 10 17.96 11.11 -4.80
C GLY A 10 18.38 9.63 -4.77
N ASN A 11 19.34 9.31 -3.90
CA ASN A 11 19.82 7.95 -3.64
C ASN A 11 19.14 7.28 -2.42
N SER A 12 18.07 7.87 -1.90
CA SER A 12 17.37 7.41 -0.69
C SER A 12 15.89 7.12 -0.98
N ILE A 13 15.25 6.42 -0.05
CA ILE A 13 13.79 6.24 -0.04
C ILE A 13 13.22 7.19 1.03
N GLY A 14 12.27 8.02 0.63
CA GLY A 14 11.46 8.84 1.53
C GLY A 14 10.07 8.26 1.71
N ILE A 15 9.47 8.50 2.87
CA ILE A 15 8.05 8.23 3.14
C ILE A 15 7.29 9.56 3.02
N ARG A 16 6.25 9.62 2.19
CA ARG A 16 5.41 10.82 2.12
C ARG A 16 4.32 10.77 3.18
N ILE A 17 4.40 11.67 4.15
CA ILE A 17 3.37 11.91 5.16
C ILE A 17 2.49 13.07 4.66
N PRO A 18 1.15 12.91 4.56
CA PRO A 18 0.27 14.00 4.18
C PRO A 18 0.40 15.19 5.13
N LYS A 19 0.29 16.42 4.61
CA LYS A 19 0.45 17.66 5.40
C LYS A 19 -0.42 17.68 6.67
N LYS A 20 -1.71 17.37 6.54
CA LYS A 20 -2.64 17.31 7.67
C LYS A 20 -2.14 16.38 8.79
N THR A 21 -1.65 15.19 8.44
CA THR A 21 -1.09 14.23 9.40
C THR A 21 0.22 14.70 9.99
N ALA A 22 1.08 15.36 9.21
CA ALA A 22 2.32 15.95 9.72
C ALA A 22 2.04 17.07 10.74
N ASP A 23 1.07 17.94 10.44
CA ASP A 23 0.65 19.04 11.32
C ASP A 23 0.02 18.49 12.62
N GLU A 24 -0.86 17.50 12.54
CA GLU A 24 -1.48 16.83 13.71
C GLU A 24 -0.45 16.16 14.62
N LEU A 25 0.65 15.65 14.05
CA LEU A 25 1.73 14.99 14.78
C LEU A 25 2.85 15.96 15.18
N GLY A 26 2.75 17.24 14.81
CA GLY A 26 3.76 18.26 15.09
C GLY A 26 5.11 17.98 14.42
N LEU A 27 5.13 17.25 13.29
CA LEU A 27 6.36 16.92 12.57
C LEU A 27 6.90 18.15 11.85
N LYS A 28 8.21 18.35 11.95
CA LYS A 28 8.92 19.44 11.28
C LYS A 28 9.90 18.90 10.24
N GLU A 29 10.26 19.76 9.29
CA GLU A 29 11.35 19.47 8.36
C GLU A 29 12.67 19.29 9.14
N GLU A 30 13.53 18.39 8.65
CA GLU A 30 14.86 18.09 9.22
C GLU A 30 14.86 17.60 10.68
N GLN A 31 13.72 17.11 11.16
CA GLN A 31 13.61 16.53 12.50
C GLN A 31 14.09 15.07 12.52
N ASP A 32 14.89 14.73 13.54
CA ASP A 32 15.25 13.34 13.82
C ASP A 32 14.06 12.55 14.38
N LEU A 33 13.79 11.38 13.80
CA LEU A 33 12.68 10.51 14.16
C LEU A 33 13.13 9.05 14.26
N VAL A 34 12.59 8.33 15.24
CA VAL A 34 12.67 6.86 15.28
C VAL A 34 11.40 6.32 14.63
N VAL A 35 11.56 5.46 13.62
CA VAL A 35 10.44 4.91 12.84
C VAL A 35 10.46 3.39 12.85
N GLU A 36 9.28 2.80 13.04
CA GLU A 36 9.05 1.37 12.81
C GLU A 36 8.26 1.19 11.51
N ILE A 37 8.72 0.30 10.64
CA ILE A 37 8.21 0.16 9.27
C ILE A 37 7.71 -1.26 9.03
N TRP A 38 6.43 -1.38 8.68
CA TRP A 38 5.82 -2.62 8.21
C TRP A 38 5.46 -2.52 6.73
N LYS A 39 5.84 -3.52 5.94
CA LYS A 39 5.43 -3.61 4.53
C LYS A 39 4.00 -4.16 4.47
N LYS A 40 3.14 -3.52 3.66
CA LYS A 40 1.88 -4.15 3.29
C LYS A 40 2.19 -5.37 2.44
N GLU A 41 1.83 -6.54 2.92
CA GLU A 41 1.82 -7.74 2.11
C GLU A 41 0.74 -7.62 1.04
N ASN A 42 0.97 -8.22 -0.11
CA ASN A 42 0.04 -8.15 -1.24
C ASN A 42 -0.97 -9.28 -1.08
N PRO A 43 -2.23 -9.01 -0.65
CA PRO A 43 -3.21 -10.07 -0.37
C PRO A 43 -3.52 -10.91 -1.62
N LEU A 44 -3.33 -10.32 -2.81
CA LEU A 44 -3.47 -11.00 -4.08
C LEU A 44 -2.38 -12.08 -4.28
N ARG A 45 -1.17 -11.90 -3.76
CA ARG A 45 -0.09 -12.89 -3.94
C ARG A 45 -0.41 -14.20 -3.20
N GLU A 46 -1.11 -14.11 -2.08
CA GLU A 46 -1.60 -15.28 -1.34
C GLU A 46 -2.77 -15.95 -2.06
N LEU A 47 -3.73 -15.15 -2.54
CA LEU A 47 -4.88 -15.64 -3.32
C LEU A 47 -4.46 -16.34 -4.62
N PHE A 48 -3.57 -15.74 -5.42
CA PHE A 48 -3.08 -16.32 -6.68
C PHE A 48 -2.09 -17.48 -6.47
N GLY A 49 -1.38 -17.54 -5.33
CA GLY A 49 -0.52 -18.67 -4.98
C GLY A 49 -1.29 -19.90 -4.49
N ALA A 50 -2.40 -19.68 -3.79
CA ALA A 50 -3.31 -20.75 -3.32
C ALA A 50 -4.21 -21.26 -4.45
N LEU A 51 -4.65 -20.38 -5.35
CA LEU A 51 -5.40 -20.74 -6.56
C LEU A 51 -4.44 -21.17 -7.68
N LYS A 52 -3.85 -22.36 -7.56
CA LYS A 52 -3.28 -23.07 -8.72
C LYS A 52 -4.42 -23.45 -9.67
N PHE A 53 -4.95 -22.50 -10.45
CA PHE A 53 -6.02 -22.78 -11.40
C PHE A 53 -5.58 -22.59 -12.85
N ASN A 54 -5.76 -23.70 -13.57
CA ASN A 54 -5.54 -23.96 -14.97
C ASN A 54 -6.59 -23.25 -15.87
N GLU A 55 -7.05 -22.06 -15.47
CA GLU A 55 -8.14 -21.33 -16.14
C GLU A 55 -7.75 -19.90 -16.56
N PRO A 56 -8.40 -19.33 -17.60
CA PRO A 56 -7.97 -18.08 -18.21
C PRO A 56 -8.15 -16.88 -17.27
N THR A 57 -7.03 -16.26 -16.93
CA THR A 57 -6.84 -15.11 -16.02
C THR A 57 -7.85 -13.96 -16.22
N GLU A 58 -8.37 -13.75 -17.43
CA GLU A 58 -9.30 -12.67 -17.75
C GLU A 58 -10.68 -12.81 -17.10
N LYS A 59 -11.21 -14.03 -16.96
CA LYS A 59 -12.54 -14.23 -16.35
C LYS A 59 -12.50 -13.92 -14.86
N THR A 60 -11.46 -14.39 -14.17
CA THR A 60 -11.24 -14.15 -12.74
C THR A 60 -11.06 -12.66 -12.43
N LEU A 61 -10.30 -11.93 -13.26
CA LEU A 61 -10.10 -10.49 -13.09
C LEU A 61 -11.41 -9.69 -13.24
N LYS A 62 -12.29 -10.08 -14.17
CA LYS A 62 -13.61 -9.44 -14.33
C LYS A 62 -14.52 -9.65 -13.10
N GLU A 63 -14.49 -10.84 -12.49
CA GLU A 63 -15.30 -11.13 -11.31
C GLU A 63 -14.83 -10.38 -10.06
N ILE A 64 -13.52 -10.24 -9.87
CA ILE A 64 -12.95 -9.46 -8.77
C ILE A 64 -13.36 -7.99 -8.88
N ARG A 65 -13.22 -7.40 -10.08
CA ARG A 65 -13.65 -6.01 -10.35
C ARG A 65 -15.14 -5.78 -10.07
N LYS A 66 -15.97 -6.77 -10.39
CA LYS A 66 -17.42 -6.71 -10.18
C LYS A 66 -17.80 -6.79 -8.69
N LYS A 67 -17.00 -7.48 -7.87
CA LYS A 67 -17.20 -7.51 -6.41
C LYS A 67 -16.83 -6.18 -5.76
N GLU A 68 -15.77 -5.52 -6.20
CA GLU A 68 -15.36 -4.22 -5.62
C GLU A 68 -16.40 -3.10 -5.83
N SER A 69 -17.08 -3.04 -6.97
CA SER A 69 -18.15 -2.05 -7.21
C SER A 69 -19.43 -2.29 -6.40
N LYS A 70 -19.57 -3.42 -5.70
CA LYS A 70 -20.77 -3.72 -4.90
C LYS A 70 -20.67 -3.25 -3.44
N TYR A 71 -19.48 -2.80 -3.03
CA TYR A 71 -19.17 -2.33 -1.68
C TYR A 71 -18.54 -0.92 -1.68
N ALA A 72 -18.63 -0.20 -2.80
CA ALA A 72 -18.21 1.20 -2.96
C ALA A 72 -19.41 2.13 -2.99
#